data_AF-A0A369RXM2-F1
#
_entry.id   AF-A0A369RXM2-F1
#
_cell.length_a   1.000
_cell.length_b   1.000
_cell.length_c   1.000
_cell.angle_alpha   90.00
_cell.angle_beta   90.00
_cell.angle_gamma   90.00
#
_symmetry.space_group_name_H-M   'P 1'
#
loop_
_entity.id
_entity.type
_entity.pdbx_description
1 polymer ?
#
loop_
_entity_poly.entity_id
_entity_poly.type
_entity_poly.pdbx_seq_one_letter_code
_entity_poly.pdbx_strand_id
1 'polypeptide(L)'
;MAPYMANVPTTQQGVQKAKEGNYAFLWDAALLNYYKNIHCDVMTVGGEFHKDGYGLGLRKGSPYTQEFSVAILKLRQNGFIENRIKKWYDKTKVTCIGNGQNNEKLAEYQEIDISHIYGVFVLLLFATGTSFLILLIEWIIALWQSIDPMDPDKPKTLFQALKLMFAKFKLARELIKNPDSIAVSYTASKSSKVPDKKLASPIEC
;
A
#
# COMPACT_ATOMS: atom_id res chain seq x y z
N MET A 1 19.12 -44.51 16.25
CA MET A 1 20.16 -44.04 15.31
C MET A 1 19.45 -43.48 14.10
N ALA A 2 19.60 -42.18 13.82
CA ALA A 2 18.88 -41.47 12.76
C ALA A 2 19.31 -41.98 11.36
N PRO A 3 18.48 -42.74 10.63
CA PRO A 3 18.84 -43.26 9.31
C PRO A 3 18.74 -42.21 8.19
N TYR A 4 18.53 -40.93 8.53
CA TYR A 4 18.14 -39.87 7.58
C TYR A 4 19.23 -38.83 7.31
N MET A 5 20.39 -38.88 7.98
CA MET A 5 21.51 -37.95 7.71
C MET A 5 22.64 -38.70 6.99
N ALA A 6 22.57 -38.75 5.67
CA ALA A 6 23.62 -39.32 4.83
C ALA A 6 24.50 -38.20 4.25
N ASN A 7 25.82 -38.35 4.36
CA ASN A 7 26.74 -37.43 3.70
C ASN A 7 26.76 -37.67 2.19
N VAL A 8 26.88 -36.59 1.42
CA VAL A 8 26.99 -36.63 -0.05
C VAL A 8 28.40 -36.16 -0.41
N PRO A 9 29.11 -36.87 -1.30
CA PRO A 9 30.52 -36.57 -1.57
C PRO A 9 30.74 -35.22 -2.28
N THR A 10 29.76 -34.72 -3.04
CA THR A 10 29.87 -33.44 -3.75
C THR A 10 28.64 -32.57 -3.56
N THR A 11 28.85 -31.26 -3.56
CA THR A 11 27.77 -30.29 -3.41
C THR A 11 26.75 -30.37 -4.55
N GLN A 12 27.21 -30.60 -5.78
CA GLN A 12 26.34 -30.74 -6.95
C GLN A 12 25.36 -31.91 -6.80
N GLN A 13 25.83 -33.06 -6.30
CA GLN A 13 24.97 -34.20 -6.02
C GLN A 13 23.97 -33.89 -4.90
N GLY A 14 24.39 -33.14 -3.88
CA GLY A 14 23.50 -32.71 -2.78
C GLY A 14 22.36 -31.82 -3.28
N VAL A 15 22.68 -30.84 -4.13
CA VAL A 15 21.69 -29.96 -4.76
C VAL A 15 20.78 -30.73 -5.70
N GLN A 16 21.32 -31.67 -6.48
CA GLN A 16 20.52 -32.49 -7.39
C GLN A 16 19.51 -33.38 -6.63
N LYS A 17 19.93 -34.01 -5.53
CA LYS A 17 19.01 -34.77 -4.67
C LYS A 17 17.93 -33.87 -4.03
N ALA A 18 18.29 -32.63 -3.67
CA ALA A 18 17.31 -31.67 -3.16
C ALA A 18 16.26 -31.30 -4.23
N LYS A 19 16.67 -31.22 -5.51
CA LYS A 19 15.74 -31.00 -6.64
C LYS A 19 14.78 -32.16 -6.87
N GLU A 20 15.25 -33.40 -6.70
CA GLU A 20 14.45 -34.62 -6.86
C GLU A 20 13.36 -34.75 -5.78
N GLY A 21 13.42 -33.95 -4.70
CA GLY A 21 12.42 -33.88 -3.64
C GLY A 21 12.68 -34.86 -2.49
N ASN A 22 11.89 -34.73 -1.40
CA ASN A 22 12.00 -35.54 -0.17
C ASN A 22 13.38 -35.53 0.52
N TYR A 23 14.25 -34.58 0.18
CA TYR A 23 15.60 -34.46 0.71
C TYR A 23 15.93 -33.01 1.05
N ALA A 24 16.40 -32.76 2.26
CA ALA A 24 16.92 -31.46 2.67
C ALA A 24 18.45 -31.50 2.64
N PHE A 25 19.06 -30.61 1.87
CA PHE A 25 20.51 -30.50 1.80
C PHE A 25 20.99 -29.34 2.68
N LEU A 26 21.74 -29.67 3.73
CA LEU A 26 22.38 -28.68 4.59
C LEU A 26 23.79 -28.38 4.09
N TRP A 27 24.07 -27.12 3.79
CA TRP A 27 25.38 -26.65 3.36
C TRP A 27 25.58 -25.18 3.72
N ASP A 28 26.75 -24.64 3.38
CA ASP A 28 27.06 -23.23 3.55
C ASP A 28 26.11 -22.30 2.77
N ALA A 29 25.76 -21.18 3.41
CA ALA A 29 24.76 -20.24 2.93
C ALA A 29 25.18 -19.53 1.64
N ALA A 30 26.46 -19.20 1.46
CA ALA A 30 26.92 -18.50 0.27
C ALA A 30 26.73 -19.37 -0.98
N LEU A 31 27.06 -20.66 -0.87
CA LEU A 31 26.92 -21.60 -1.97
C LEU A 31 25.45 -21.96 -2.26
N LEU A 32 24.62 -22.11 -1.22
CA LEU A 32 23.19 -22.35 -1.40
C LEU A 32 22.49 -21.15 -2.06
N ASN A 33 22.83 -19.92 -1.66
CA ASN A 33 22.31 -18.71 -2.30
C ASN A 33 22.72 -18.60 -3.78
N TYR A 34 23.94 -19.00 -4.12
CA TYR A 34 24.38 -19.09 -5.50
C TYR A 34 23.55 -20.09 -6.32
N TYR A 35 23.34 -21.31 -5.83
CA TYR A 35 22.54 -22.32 -6.54
C TYR A 35 21.06 -21.97 -6.64
N LYS A 36 20.49 -21.33 -5.62
CA LYS A 36 19.12 -20.80 -5.63
C LYS A 36 18.92 -19.76 -6.74
N ASN A 37 19.91 -18.88 -6.94
CA ASN A 37 19.82 -17.84 -7.96
C ASN A 37 19.96 -18.35 -9.40
N ILE A 38 20.58 -19.52 -9.59
CA ILE A 38 20.76 -20.14 -10.91
C ILE A 38 19.66 -21.15 -11.23
N HIS A 39 19.16 -21.85 -10.21
CA HIS A 39 18.13 -22.88 -10.34
C HIS A 39 16.89 -22.47 -9.56
N CYS A 40 15.81 -22.15 -10.28
CA CYS A 40 14.54 -21.70 -9.69
C CYS A 40 13.74 -22.84 -9.03
N ASP A 41 14.17 -24.09 -9.21
CA ASP A 41 13.49 -25.28 -8.68
C ASP A 41 13.81 -25.55 -7.20
N VAL A 42 14.80 -24.85 -6.63
CA VAL A 42 15.24 -25.03 -5.25
C VAL A 42 15.06 -23.74 -4.46
N MET A 43 14.70 -23.88 -3.18
CA MET A 43 14.58 -22.77 -2.25
C MET A 43 15.38 -23.04 -0.99
N THR A 44 15.89 -21.98 -0.37
CA THR A 44 16.48 -22.02 0.97
C THR A 44 15.38 -21.79 1.99
N VAL A 45 15.28 -22.65 3.00
CA VAL A 45 14.27 -22.53 4.07
C VAL A 45 14.95 -22.04 5.35
N GLY A 46 14.41 -20.96 5.93
CA GLY A 46 14.94 -20.35 7.15
C GLY A 46 16.20 -19.53 6.94
N GLY A 47 16.75 -19.02 8.05
CA GLY A 47 17.97 -18.23 8.08
C GLY A 47 19.25 -19.07 8.22
N GLU A 48 20.39 -18.40 8.18
CA GLU A 48 21.69 -19.01 8.41
C GLU A 48 21.77 -19.57 9.84
N PHE A 49 21.98 -20.88 9.98
CA PHE A 49 22.09 -21.53 11.29
C PHE A 49 23.34 -21.09 12.07
N HIS A 50 24.38 -20.69 11.35
CA HIS A 50 25.64 -20.21 11.88
C HIS A 50 26.30 -19.22 10.92
N LYS A 51 27.02 -18.24 11.47
CA LYS A 51 27.74 -17.23 10.70
C LYS A 51 29.24 -17.52 10.74
N ASP A 52 29.69 -18.33 9.79
CA ASP A 52 31.11 -18.58 9.58
C ASP A 52 31.70 -17.59 8.57
N GLY A 53 32.99 -17.27 8.76
CA GLY A 53 33.75 -16.42 7.86
C GLY A 53 34.86 -17.18 7.14
N TYR A 54 35.06 -16.91 5.85
CA TYR A 54 36.19 -17.45 5.10
C TYR A 54 37.49 -16.70 5.40
N GLY A 55 38.58 -17.44 5.56
CA GLY A 55 39.92 -16.89 5.81
C GLY A 55 41.00 -17.57 4.97
N LEU A 56 42.12 -16.88 4.77
CA LEU A 56 43.30 -17.45 4.13
C LEU A 56 44.20 -18.09 5.20
N GLY A 57 44.47 -19.39 5.06
CA GLY A 57 45.39 -20.11 5.94
C GLY A 57 46.82 -20.04 5.41
N LEU A 58 47.75 -19.51 6.20
CA LEU A 58 49.20 -19.58 5.95
C LEU A 58 49.87 -20.56 6.92
N ARG A 59 51.05 -21.08 6.55
CA ARG A 59 51.84 -21.93 7.43
C ARG A 59 52.14 -21.20 8.74
N LYS A 60 52.03 -21.92 9.87
CA LYS A 60 52.31 -21.38 11.20
C LYS A 60 53.72 -20.77 11.25
N GLY A 61 53.82 -19.53 11.72
CA GLY A 61 55.08 -18.79 11.77
C GLY A 61 55.50 -18.11 10.46
N SER A 62 54.64 -18.10 9.44
CA SER A 62 54.94 -17.39 8.18
C SER A 62 55.07 -15.87 8.44
N PRO A 63 56.16 -15.22 7.98
CA PRO A 63 56.36 -13.78 8.14
C PRO A 63 55.29 -12.96 7.42
N TYR A 64 54.67 -13.51 6.37
CA TYR A 64 53.66 -12.82 5.56
C TYR A 64 52.28 -12.75 6.19
N THR A 65 52.03 -13.49 7.28
CA THR A 65 50.68 -13.56 7.90
C THR A 65 50.16 -12.18 8.29
N GLN A 66 51.04 -11.34 8.85
CA GLN A 66 50.73 -9.97 9.25
C GLN A 66 50.45 -9.09 8.03
N GLU A 67 51.31 -9.16 7.02
CA GLU A 67 51.20 -8.35 5.78
C GLU A 67 49.90 -8.67 5.02
N PHE A 68 49.56 -9.95 4.84
CA PHE A 68 48.32 -10.36 4.20
C PHE A 68 47.08 -9.91 4.98
N SER A 69 47.12 -10.01 6.32
CA SER A 69 46.01 -9.55 7.16
C SER A 69 45.76 -8.06 6.96
N VAL A 70 46.81 -7.22 6.99
CA VAL A 70 46.69 -5.78 6.75
C VAL A 70 46.23 -5.47 5.32
N ALA A 71 46.71 -6.21 4.32
CA ALA A 71 46.29 -6.05 2.93
C ALA A 71 44.79 -6.35 2.75
N ILE A 72 44.26 -7.42 3.35
CA ILE A 72 42.85 -7.77 3.31
C ILE A 72 41.99 -6.69 3.98
N LEU A 73 42.45 -6.15 5.11
CA LEU A 73 41.77 -5.04 5.79
C LEU A 73 41.64 -3.81 4.88
N LYS A 74 42.72 -3.44 4.17
CA LYS A 74 42.71 -2.34 3.20
C LYS A 74 41.75 -2.61 2.03
N LEU A 75 41.72 -3.83 1.50
CA LEU A 75 40.79 -4.20 0.42
C LEU A 75 39.32 -4.15 0.85
N ARG A 76 39.03 -4.52 2.10
CA ARG A 76 37.69 -4.38 2.68
C ARG A 76 37.30 -2.92 2.89
N GLN A 77 38.20 -2.12 3.46
CA GLN A 77 37.97 -0.68 3.68
C GLN A 77 37.72 0.08 2.36
N ASN A 78 38.45 -0.29 1.29
CA ASN A 78 38.27 0.31 -0.03
C ASN A 78 37.02 -0.20 -0.77
N GLY A 79 36.21 -1.09 -0.19
CA GLY A 79 35.03 -1.67 -0.82
C GLY A 79 35.33 -2.60 -2.01
N PHE A 80 36.60 -2.96 -2.22
CA PHE A 80 37.02 -3.79 -3.35
C PHE A 80 36.38 -5.18 -3.29
N ILE A 81 36.33 -5.77 -2.09
CA ILE A 81 35.72 -7.09 -1.86
C ILE A 81 34.23 -7.06 -2.17
N GLU A 82 33.50 -6.04 -1.71
CA GLU A 82 32.07 -5.91 -1.97
C GLU A 82 31.77 -5.77 -3.47
N ASN A 83 32.56 -4.95 -4.17
CA ASN A 83 32.43 -4.82 -5.63
C ASN A 83 32.70 -6.15 -6.35
N ARG A 84 33.69 -6.92 -5.88
CA ARG A 84 33.96 -8.26 -6.42
C ARG A 84 32.81 -9.22 -6.15
N ILE A 85 32.25 -9.24 -4.95
CA ILE A 85 31.09 -10.07 -4.59
C ILE A 85 29.92 -9.71 -5.51
N LYS A 86 29.53 -8.44 -5.60
CA LYS A 86 28.45 -7.98 -6.51
C LYS A 86 28.70 -8.45 -7.94
N LYS A 87 29.89 -8.22 -8.48
CA LYS A 87 30.25 -8.63 -9.85
C LYS A 87 30.11 -10.13 -10.11
N TRP A 88 30.43 -11.00 -9.14
CA TRP A 88 30.33 -12.45 -9.32
C TRP A 88 28.90 -12.98 -9.11
N TYR A 89 28.16 -12.41 -8.15
CA TYR A 89 26.79 -12.80 -7.86
C TYR A 89 25.78 -12.21 -8.86
N ASP A 90 25.98 -10.98 -9.34
CA ASP A 90 25.07 -10.34 -10.32
C ASP A 90 25.13 -11.03 -11.69
N LYS A 91 26.33 -11.46 -12.10
CA LYS A 91 26.52 -12.21 -13.36
C LYS A 91 25.84 -13.57 -13.38
N THR A 92 25.45 -14.08 -12.21
CA THR A 92 24.81 -15.38 -12.05
C THR A 92 23.34 -15.27 -11.66
N LYS A 93 22.78 -14.04 -11.61
CA LYS A 93 21.34 -13.80 -11.51
C LYS A 93 20.70 -14.14 -12.86
N VAL A 94 20.49 -15.44 -13.11
CA VAL A 94 19.39 -15.83 -14.00
C VAL A 94 18.16 -15.32 -13.26
N THR A 95 17.50 -14.30 -13.79
CA THR A 95 16.24 -13.82 -13.23
C THR A 95 15.28 -15.01 -13.29
N CYS A 96 15.13 -15.71 -12.18
CA CYS A 96 14.04 -16.62 -11.97
C CYS A 96 12.77 -15.77 -12.06
N ILE A 97 12.23 -15.60 -13.27
CA ILE A 97 10.91 -15.02 -13.52
C ILE A 97 9.93 -16.13 -13.13
N GLY A 98 9.86 -16.40 -11.83
CA GLY A 98 9.02 -17.41 -11.22
C GLY A 98 7.85 -16.74 -10.55
N ASN A 99 6.69 -16.82 -11.21
CA ASN A 99 5.39 -16.73 -10.57
C ASN A 99 5.41 -17.45 -9.21
N GLY A 100 4.98 -16.78 -8.15
CA GLY A 100 4.64 -17.44 -6.89
C GLY A 100 5.65 -17.26 -5.77
N GLN A 101 5.40 -16.19 -5.01
CA GLN A 101 5.38 -16.18 -3.55
C GLN A 101 6.68 -16.48 -2.80
N ASN A 102 7.18 -15.40 -2.20
CA ASN A 102 7.65 -15.32 -0.82
C ASN A 102 8.90 -16.15 -0.50
N ASN A 103 10.06 -15.51 -0.43
CA ASN A 103 10.80 -15.41 0.82
C ASN A 103 12.05 -14.51 0.69
N GLU A 104 12.01 -13.47 1.52
CA GLU A 104 13.12 -12.82 2.22
C GLU A 104 14.11 -11.93 1.45
N LYS A 105 13.82 -10.63 1.59
CA LYS A 105 14.79 -9.58 2.00
C LYS A 105 16.02 -9.40 1.11
N LEU A 106 15.79 -9.18 -0.17
CA LEU A 106 16.56 -8.15 -0.85
C LEU A 106 15.60 -6.99 -1.07
N ALA A 107 15.84 -5.91 -0.33
CA ALA A 107 15.22 -4.60 -0.50
C ALA A 107 15.64 -3.99 -1.84
N GLU A 108 15.38 -4.71 -2.92
CA GLU A 108 15.20 -4.15 -4.25
C GLU A 108 13.86 -3.45 -4.15
N TYR A 109 13.86 -2.11 -4.25
CA TYR A 109 12.67 -1.27 -4.23
C TYR A 109 11.58 -1.97 -5.05
N GLN A 110 10.61 -2.61 -4.39
CA GLN A 110 9.45 -3.15 -5.07
C GLN A 110 8.80 -1.95 -5.71
N GLU A 111 8.89 -1.86 -7.03
CA GLU A 111 8.10 -0.92 -7.81
C GLU A 111 6.67 -1.04 -7.30
N ILE A 112 6.08 0.09 -6.96
CA ILE A 112 4.78 0.12 -6.30
C ILE A 112 3.76 -0.31 -7.34
N ASP A 113 3.53 -1.61 -7.41
CA ASP A 113 2.57 -2.22 -8.32
C ASP A 113 1.15 -1.86 -7.88
N ILE A 114 0.27 -1.68 -8.86
CA ILE A 114 -1.13 -1.27 -8.69
C ILE A 114 -1.87 -2.26 -7.77
N SER A 115 -1.42 -3.52 -7.77
CA SER A 115 -1.85 -4.59 -6.87
C SER A 115 -1.81 -4.19 -5.38
N HIS A 116 -0.81 -3.40 -4.96
CA HIS A 116 -0.64 -2.99 -3.57
C HIS A 116 -1.46 -1.75 -3.18
N ILE A 117 -1.91 -0.92 -4.14
CA ILE A 117 -2.66 0.32 -3.89
C ILE A 117 -4.18 0.14 -4.09
N TYR A 118 -4.64 -1.02 -4.56
CA TYR A 118 -6.06 -1.30 -4.83
C TYR A 118 -7.02 -0.94 -3.67
N GLY A 119 -6.58 -1.11 -2.41
CA GLY A 119 -7.38 -0.75 -1.24
C GLY A 119 -7.78 0.72 -1.20
N VAL A 120 -6.92 1.63 -1.64
CA VAL A 120 -7.22 3.08 -1.67
C VAL A 120 -8.29 3.40 -2.72
N PHE A 121 -8.25 2.73 -3.87
CA PHE A 121 -9.25 2.91 -4.92
C PHE A 121 -10.64 2.43 -4.48
N VAL A 122 -10.73 1.30 -3.77
CA VAL A 122 -12.00 0.79 -3.24
C VAL A 122 -12.62 1.77 -2.23
N LEU A 123 -11.81 2.32 -1.32
CA LEU A 123 -12.27 3.30 -0.34
C LEU A 123 -12.83 4.58 -0.99
N LEU A 124 -12.17 5.09 -2.03
CA LEU A 124 -12.63 6.28 -2.76
C LEU A 124 -13.98 6.06 -3.46
N LEU A 125 -14.16 4.91 -4.11
CA LEU A 125 -15.43 4.56 -4.75
C LEU A 125 -16.56 4.40 -3.74
N PHE A 126 -16.29 3.75 -2.60
CA PHE A 126 -17.28 3.58 -1.54
C PHE A 126 -17.70 4.91 -0.91
N ALA A 127 -16.76 5.81 -0.63
CA ALA A 127 -17.05 7.14 -0.08
C ALA A 127 -17.86 8.00 -1.07
N THR A 128 -17.50 7.97 -2.34
CA THR A 128 -18.21 8.73 -3.39
C THR A 128 -19.62 8.17 -3.58
N GLY A 129 -19.79 6.85 -3.58
CA GLY A 129 -21.09 6.19 -3.69
C GLY A 129 -22.01 6.47 -2.51
N THR A 130 -21.50 6.37 -1.29
CA THR A 130 -22.29 6.66 -0.08
C THR A 130 -22.71 8.14 -0.01
N SER A 131 -21.81 9.06 -0.36
CA SER A 131 -22.12 10.50 -0.47
C SER A 131 -23.25 10.79 -1.47
N PHE A 132 -23.18 10.18 -2.66
CA PHE A 132 -24.22 10.34 -3.69
C PHE A 132 -25.57 9.76 -3.24
N LEU A 133 -25.57 8.61 -2.57
CA LEU A 133 -26.80 8.00 -2.04
C LEU A 133 -27.47 8.86 -0.97
N ILE A 134 -26.70 9.42 -0.03
CA ILE A 134 -27.23 10.32 1.00
C ILE A 134 -27.87 11.56 0.34
N LEU A 135 -27.22 12.12 -0.67
CA LEU A 135 -27.75 13.25 -1.43
C LEU A 135 -29.06 12.91 -2.14
N LEU A 136 -29.16 11.73 -2.75
CA LEU A 136 -30.39 11.28 -3.40
C LEU A 136 -31.53 11.08 -2.40
N ILE A 137 -31.27 10.52 -1.22
CA ILE A 137 -32.28 10.28 -0.19
C ILE A 137 -32.85 11.61 0.33
N GLU A 138 -31.98 12.56 0.71
CA GLU A 138 -32.41 13.89 1.13
C GLU A 138 -33.20 14.61 0.03
N TRP A 139 -32.77 14.47 -1.21
CA TRP A 139 -33.45 15.03 -2.35
C TRP A 139 -34.87 14.44 -2.53
N ILE A 140 -35.03 13.13 -2.36
CA ILE A 140 -36.33 12.46 -2.43
C ILE A 140 -37.24 12.91 -1.27
N ILE A 141 -36.74 12.98 -0.05
CA ILE A 141 -37.52 13.44 1.12
C ILE A 141 -37.97 14.88 0.93
N ALA A 142 -37.08 15.77 0.48
CA ALA A 142 -37.41 17.16 0.18
C ALA A 142 -38.45 17.29 -0.95
N LEU A 143 -38.41 16.41 -1.94
CA LEU A 143 -39.43 16.35 -2.99
C LEU A 143 -40.79 15.90 -2.44
N TRP A 144 -40.84 14.84 -1.63
CA TRP A 144 -42.07 14.37 -1.00
C TRP A 144 -42.69 15.45 -0.10
N GLN A 145 -41.89 16.10 0.74
CA GLN A 145 -42.34 17.21 1.60
C GLN A 145 -42.69 18.47 0.80
N SER A 146 -42.26 18.59 -0.45
CA SER A 146 -42.69 19.67 -1.34
C SER A 146 -44.07 19.43 -1.97
N ILE A 147 -44.60 18.21 -1.89
CA ILE A 147 -45.91 17.81 -2.44
C ILE A 147 -46.92 17.76 -1.30
N ASP A 148 -47.18 18.90 -0.65
CA ASP A 148 -48.34 19.04 0.24
C ASP A 148 -49.51 19.52 -0.63
N PRO A 149 -50.64 18.78 -0.69
CA PRO A 149 -51.75 19.12 -1.59
C PRO A 149 -52.57 20.36 -1.15
N MET A 150 -52.12 21.11 -0.13
CA MET A 150 -52.88 22.19 0.51
C MET A 150 -52.08 23.52 0.61
N ASP A 151 -51.35 23.90 -0.43
CA ASP A 151 -50.79 25.26 -0.59
C ASP A 151 -50.79 25.65 -2.09
N PRO A 152 -51.44 26.76 -2.51
CA PRO A 152 -51.59 27.13 -3.93
C PRO A 152 -50.30 27.56 -4.65
N ASP A 153 -49.20 27.82 -3.93
CA ASP A 153 -47.93 28.31 -4.51
C ASP A 153 -46.85 27.21 -4.68
N LYS A 154 -47.22 25.92 -4.69
CA LYS A 154 -46.29 24.78 -4.83
C LYS A 154 -46.45 24.05 -6.19
N PRO A 155 -45.34 23.69 -6.88
CA PRO A 155 -45.41 23.08 -8.21
C PRO A 155 -45.91 21.63 -8.14
N LYS A 156 -46.95 21.31 -8.92
CA LYS A 156 -47.63 19.99 -8.92
C LYS A 156 -46.89 18.89 -9.69
N THR A 157 -45.82 19.23 -10.41
CA THR A 157 -45.04 18.28 -11.24
C THR A 157 -43.61 18.16 -10.75
N LEU A 158 -43.13 16.91 -10.66
CA LEU A 158 -41.78 16.53 -10.22
C LEU A 158 -40.69 17.30 -10.99
N PHE A 159 -40.91 17.52 -12.29
CA PHE A 159 -39.97 18.25 -13.17
C PHE A 159 -39.85 19.75 -12.82
N GLN A 160 -40.92 20.39 -12.35
CA GLN A 160 -40.90 21.80 -11.95
C GLN A 160 -40.19 22.00 -10.60
N ALA A 161 -40.39 21.08 -9.65
CA ALA A 161 -39.65 21.07 -8.38
C ALA A 161 -38.15 20.81 -8.61
N LEU A 162 -37.82 19.87 -9.50
CA LEU A 162 -36.45 19.60 -9.94
C LEU A 162 -35.82 20.87 -10.57
N LYS A 163 -36.54 21.58 -11.45
CA LYS A 163 -36.05 22.81 -12.09
C LYS A 163 -35.81 23.94 -11.08
N LEU A 164 -36.68 24.09 -10.08
CA LEU A 164 -36.55 25.10 -9.03
C LEU A 164 -35.39 24.77 -8.07
N MET A 165 -35.17 23.50 -7.74
CA MET A 165 -34.01 23.07 -6.97
C MET A 165 -32.70 23.24 -7.74
N PHE A 166 -32.69 22.91 -9.04
CA PHE A 166 -31.52 23.16 -9.90
C PHE A 166 -31.20 24.65 -10.01
N ALA A 167 -32.24 25.50 -10.06
CA ALA A 167 -32.09 26.95 -10.04
C ALA A 167 -31.54 27.46 -8.70
N LYS A 168 -32.02 26.94 -7.56
CA LYS A 168 -31.48 27.24 -6.22
C LYS A 168 -30.02 26.79 -6.08
N PHE A 169 -29.68 25.60 -6.58
CA PHE A 169 -28.31 25.10 -6.59
C PHE A 169 -27.40 25.94 -7.49
N LYS A 170 -27.88 26.37 -8.66
CA LYS A 170 -27.15 27.27 -9.56
C LYS A 170 -26.92 28.64 -8.92
N LEU A 171 -27.92 29.20 -8.23
CA LEU A 171 -27.78 30.43 -7.45
C LEU A 171 -26.81 30.26 -6.28
N ALA A 172 -26.89 29.17 -5.51
CA ALA A 172 -25.95 28.90 -4.43
C ALA A 172 -24.50 28.77 -4.94
N ARG A 173 -24.29 28.14 -6.11
CA ARG A 173 -22.98 28.03 -6.75
C ARG A 173 -22.43 29.37 -7.24
N GLU A 174 -23.29 30.25 -7.76
CA GLU A 174 -22.92 31.62 -8.13
C GLU A 174 -22.58 32.48 -6.90
N LEU A 175 -23.33 32.34 -5.80
CA LEU A 175 -23.04 33.05 -4.55
C LEU A 175 -21.73 32.59 -3.87
N ILE A 176 -21.38 31.31 -3.98
CA ILE A 176 -20.09 30.77 -3.50
C ILE A 176 -18.93 31.29 -4.37
N LYS A 177 -19.18 31.55 -5.66
CA LYS A 177 -18.17 32.03 -6.61
C LYS A 177 -17.94 33.55 -6.53
N ASN A 178 -18.92 34.32 -6.05
CA ASN A 178 -18.83 35.78 -5.92
C ASN A 178 -19.32 36.26 -4.52
N PRO A 179 -18.43 36.28 -3.50
CA PRO A 179 -18.79 36.46 -2.09
C PRO A 179 -19.27 37.88 -1.72
N ASP A 180 -19.06 38.89 -2.57
CA ASP A 180 -19.36 40.30 -2.25
C ASP A 180 -20.86 40.67 -2.33
N SER A 181 -21.72 39.76 -2.78
CA SER A 181 -23.17 39.97 -2.91
C SER A 181 -23.99 39.58 -1.66
N ILE A 182 -23.34 38.97 -0.67
CA ILE A 182 -23.97 38.44 0.55
C ILE A 182 -24.56 39.57 1.42
N ALA A 183 -23.97 40.78 1.42
CA ALA A 183 -24.41 41.88 2.28
C ALA A 183 -25.77 42.53 1.90
N VAL A 184 -26.23 42.38 0.65
CA VAL A 184 -27.45 43.07 0.16
C VAL A 184 -28.74 42.27 0.42
N SER A 185 -28.64 40.95 0.62
CA SER A 185 -29.83 40.09 0.79
C SER A 185 -30.33 39.99 2.24
N TYR A 186 -29.46 40.18 3.25
CA TYR A 186 -29.86 40.14 4.67
C TYR A 186 -30.76 41.31 5.07
N THR A 187 -30.65 42.47 4.42
CA THR A 187 -31.48 43.65 4.72
C THR A 187 -32.89 43.57 4.14
N ALA A 188 -33.10 42.78 3.07
CA ALA A 188 -34.40 42.64 2.43
C ALA A 188 -35.35 41.65 3.15
N SER A 189 -34.83 40.61 3.83
CA SER A 189 -35.68 39.61 4.49
C SER A 189 -36.29 40.06 5.84
N LYS A 190 -35.75 41.11 6.47
CA LYS A 190 -36.18 41.53 7.81
C LYS A 190 -37.44 42.41 7.85
N SER A 191 -37.98 42.83 6.69
CA SER A 191 -39.11 43.78 6.63
C SER A 191 -40.49 43.14 6.38
N SER A 192 -40.59 41.87 5.99
CA SER A 192 -41.88 41.29 5.58
C SER A 192 -42.08 39.85 6.06
N LYS A 193 -42.35 39.67 7.36
CA LYS A 193 -43.25 38.64 7.93
C LYS A 193 -43.03 38.53 9.44
N VAL A 194 -43.73 39.39 10.18
CA VAL A 194 -44.26 39.03 11.50
C VAL A 194 -45.75 39.34 11.47
N PRO A 195 -46.62 38.34 11.34
CA PRO A 195 -48.01 38.46 11.74
C PRO A 195 -48.31 37.62 13.00
N ASP A 196 -49.17 38.19 13.81
CA ASP A 196 -49.59 37.82 15.16
C ASP A 196 -50.09 36.39 15.37
N LYS A 197 -49.85 35.84 16.58
CA LYS A 197 -50.75 34.87 17.21
C LYS A 197 -50.87 35.12 18.73
N LYS A 198 -52.11 35.46 19.14
CA LYS A 198 -52.69 35.36 20.50
C LYS A 198 -52.61 33.90 21.01
N LEU A 199 -52.74 33.50 22.28
CA LEU A 199 -53.47 34.00 23.45
C LEU A 199 -53.02 33.18 24.69
N ALA A 200 -53.06 33.78 25.88
CA ALA A 200 -53.52 33.24 27.17
C ALA A 200 -52.62 33.63 28.35
N SER A 201 -53.15 34.54 29.18
CA SER A 201 -52.70 34.91 30.53
C SER A 201 -52.93 33.78 31.54
N PRO A 202 -52.21 33.78 32.67
CA PRO A 202 -52.85 34.22 33.93
C PRO A 202 -51.99 35.13 34.83
N ILE A 203 -52.68 36.11 35.45
CA ILE A 203 -52.61 36.71 36.82
C ILE A 203 -51.46 36.21 37.75
N GLU A 204 -50.72 36.98 38.56
CA GLU A 204 -51.03 38.16 39.40
C GLU A 204 -49.79 39.04 39.65
N CYS A 205 -50.01 40.35 39.75
CA CYS A 205 -49.74 41.22 40.92
C CYS A 205 -50.39 42.59 40.67
#